data_AF-A0AAV5AT03-F1
#
_entry.id   AF-A0AAV5AT03-F1
#
_cell.length_a   1.000
_cell.length_b   1.000
_cell.length_c   1.000
_cell.angle_alpha   90.00
_cell.angle_beta   90.00
_cell.angle_gamma   90.00
#
_symmetry.space_group_name_H-M   'P 1'
#
loop_
_entity.id
_entity.type
_entity.pdbx_description
1 polymer ?
#
loop_
_entity_poly.entity_id
_entity_poly.type
_entity_poly.pdbx_seq_one_letter_code
_entity_poly.pdbx_strand_id
1 'polypeptide(L)'
;MMNLLKCLQTDGVTILQERQSEEKDLETIYKSEIPQLLDNKHEQIYFVHFADEMPQIRIPFGDFWCFGKIGFERQYFVMDNEGKIFKYDFYYESESNLVFVNSSLTAFFRNYCRYMAGIFMYKAHPTDADFPLEAEVERITHFIKDFDPAAVENEETYWSNQLFTLEDGFAHLIHNAVNRMLKMPKHTYEQEKE
;
A
#
# COMPACT_ATOMS: atom_id res chain seq x y z
N MET A 1 13.64 -1.01 10.52
CA MET A 1 13.11 -1.66 9.30
C MET A 1 11.86 -2.43 9.71
N MET A 2 10.75 -2.32 8.99
CA MET A 2 9.51 -3.02 9.36
C MET A 2 9.63 -4.50 9.00
N ASN A 3 9.26 -5.40 9.92
CA ASN A 3 9.21 -6.84 9.68
C ASN A 3 7.74 -7.25 9.56
N LEU A 4 7.29 -7.60 8.34
CA LEU A 4 5.89 -7.90 8.06
C LEU A 4 5.38 -9.10 8.89
N LEU A 5 6.19 -10.15 9.01
CA LEU A 5 5.87 -11.33 9.81
C LEU A 5 5.60 -10.96 11.29
N LYS A 6 6.44 -10.12 11.87
CA LYS A 6 6.27 -9.63 13.25
C LYS A 6 5.01 -8.77 13.40
N CYS A 7 4.69 -7.95 12.41
CA CYS A 7 3.44 -7.18 12.40
C CYS A 7 2.21 -8.10 12.37
N LEU A 8 2.21 -9.08 11.46
CA LEU A 8 1.13 -10.08 11.35
C LEU A 8 0.94 -10.86 12.65
N GLN A 9 2.03 -11.32 13.28
CA GLN A 9 2.00 -12.00 14.57
C GLN A 9 1.42 -11.09 15.68
N THR A 10 1.83 -9.83 15.73
CA THR A 10 1.36 -8.85 16.72
C THR A 10 -0.12 -8.54 16.56
N ASP A 11 -0.60 -8.49 15.32
CA ASP A 11 -2.00 -8.25 14.99
C ASP A 11 -2.87 -9.52 15.10
N GLY A 12 -2.29 -10.66 15.51
CA GLY A 12 -3.01 -11.91 15.73
C GLY A 12 -3.38 -12.64 14.45
N VAL A 13 -2.71 -12.35 13.33
CA VAL A 13 -2.99 -12.96 12.03
C VAL A 13 -2.42 -14.38 12.00
N THR A 14 -3.23 -15.33 11.54
CA THR A 14 -2.78 -16.71 11.34
C THR A 14 -1.87 -16.80 10.12
N ILE A 15 -0.60 -17.14 10.33
CA ILE A 15 0.39 -17.37 9.27
C ILE A 15 0.41 -18.86 8.95
N LEU A 16 0.17 -19.20 7.68
CA LEU A 16 0.12 -20.59 7.18
C LEU A 16 1.47 -21.06 6.67
N GLN A 17 2.14 -20.21 5.91
CA GLN A 17 3.44 -20.51 5.31
C GLN A 17 4.27 -19.24 5.23
N GLU A 18 5.50 -19.31 5.73
CA GLU A 18 6.52 -18.33 5.39
C GLU A 18 7.11 -18.73 4.04
N ARG A 19 7.10 -17.83 3.06
CA ARG A 19 7.88 -18.05 1.85
C ARG A 19 9.34 -18.06 2.28
N GLN A 20 10.04 -19.17 2.07
CA GLN A 20 11.47 -19.22 2.39
C GLN A 20 12.19 -18.21 1.49
N SER A 21 13.09 -17.44 2.08
CA SER A 21 14.07 -16.62 1.37
C SER A 21 14.83 -17.51 0.39
N GLU A 22 14.42 -17.53 -0.87
CA GLU A 22 15.25 -18.06 -1.94
C GLU A 22 16.38 -17.04 -2.16
N GLU A 23 17.65 -17.48 -2.08
CA GLU A 23 18.75 -16.68 -2.61
C GLU A 23 18.50 -16.47 -4.10
N LYS A 24 17.99 -15.29 -4.45
CA LYS A 24 17.83 -14.86 -5.84
C LYS A 24 18.99 -13.97 -6.21
N ASP A 25 19.52 -14.15 -7.41
CA ASP A 25 20.48 -13.20 -7.96
C ASP A 25 19.82 -11.84 -8.20
N LEU A 26 20.64 -10.79 -8.22
CA LEU A 26 20.19 -9.41 -8.44
C LEU A 26 19.37 -9.28 -9.74
N GLU A 27 19.70 -10.02 -10.79
CA GLU A 27 18.96 -9.97 -12.07
C GLU A 27 17.52 -10.51 -11.93
N THR A 28 17.30 -11.51 -11.09
CA THR A 28 16.00 -12.12 -10.81
C THR A 28 15.17 -11.24 -9.88
N ILE A 29 15.83 -10.56 -8.94
CA ILE A 29 15.24 -9.54 -8.09
C ILE A 29 14.71 -8.37 -8.93
N TYR A 30 15.50 -7.88 -9.89
CA TYR A 30 15.09 -6.79 -10.79
C TYR A 30 13.96 -7.16 -11.75
N LYS A 31 13.68 -8.46 -11.95
CA LYS A 31 12.50 -8.94 -12.68
C LYS A 31 11.22 -8.89 -11.85
N SER A 32 11.32 -8.84 -10.52
CA SER A 32 10.19 -8.52 -9.66
C SER A 32 10.07 -7.01 -9.55
N GLU A 33 8.89 -6.44 -9.84
CA GLU A 33 8.67 -4.98 -9.85
C GLU A 33 8.52 -4.39 -8.42
N ILE A 34 8.53 -5.23 -7.38
CA ILE A 34 8.32 -4.87 -5.97
C ILE A 34 9.44 -3.99 -5.36
N PRO A 35 10.74 -4.28 -5.58
CA PRO A 35 11.83 -3.54 -4.95
C PRO A 35 11.95 -2.08 -5.41
N GLN A 36 11.21 -1.65 -6.45
CA GLN A 36 11.27 -0.30 -6.99
C GLN A 36 10.35 0.70 -6.26
N LEU A 37 9.51 0.25 -5.33
CA LEU A 37 8.57 1.11 -4.58
C LEU A 37 9.11 1.67 -3.25
N LEU A 38 10.37 1.41 -2.92
CA LEU A 38 10.92 1.64 -1.58
C LEU A 38 11.32 3.08 -1.22
N ASP A 39 10.89 4.09 -1.99
CA ASP A 39 11.22 5.49 -1.71
C ASP A 39 10.14 6.26 -0.93
N ASN A 40 9.09 5.61 -0.42
CA ASN A 40 8.01 6.29 0.29
C ASN A 40 7.92 5.98 1.80
N LYS A 41 8.80 6.60 2.60
CA LYS A 41 8.65 6.65 4.07
C LYS A 41 7.43 7.46 4.55
N HIS A 42 6.69 8.13 3.65
CA HIS A 42 5.70 9.16 3.98
C HIS A 42 4.26 8.65 4.02
N GLU A 43 3.91 7.64 3.22
CA GLU A 43 2.60 6.97 3.31
C GLU A 43 2.56 5.85 4.35
N GLN A 44 3.70 5.49 4.93
CA GLN A 44 3.84 4.32 5.82
C GLN A 44 3.27 3.04 5.18
N ILE A 45 3.22 2.99 3.84
CA ILE A 45 2.99 1.76 3.13
C ILE A 45 4.33 1.06 3.09
N TYR A 46 4.42 -0.01 3.84
CA TYR A 46 5.62 -0.81 3.93
C TYR A 46 5.44 -2.00 3.02
N PHE A 47 5.99 -1.90 1.82
CA PHE A 47 6.16 -3.02 0.93
C PHE A 47 7.27 -3.93 1.45
N VAL A 48 7.12 -5.22 1.21
CA VAL A 48 8.23 -6.15 1.39
C VAL A 48 9.36 -5.73 0.44
N HIS A 49 10.58 -5.57 0.96
CA HIS A 49 11.73 -5.14 0.16
C HIS A 49 12.03 -6.09 -1.01
N PHE A 50 11.60 -7.35 -0.89
CA PHE A 50 11.75 -8.42 -1.87
C PHE A 50 10.46 -9.22 -1.98
N ALA A 51 10.19 -9.84 -3.12
CA ALA A 51 9.08 -10.81 -3.29
C ALA A 51 9.18 -12.07 -2.40
N ASP A 52 10.22 -12.13 -1.56
CA ASP A 52 10.63 -13.27 -0.77
C ASP A 52 10.03 -13.28 0.65
N GLU A 53 9.49 -12.17 1.16
CA GLU A 53 8.73 -12.13 2.43
C GLU A 53 7.23 -11.91 2.19
N MET A 54 6.63 -12.63 1.23
CA MET A 54 5.17 -12.70 1.11
C MET A 54 4.66 -13.91 1.93
N PRO A 55 4.36 -13.79 3.24
CA PRO A 55 3.79 -14.90 3.98
C PRO A 55 2.38 -15.20 3.48
N GLN A 56 2.07 -16.49 3.39
CA GLN A 56 0.71 -16.93 3.24
C GLN A 56 0.00 -16.81 4.60
N ILE A 57 -1.12 -16.12 4.62
CA ILE A 57 -1.94 -15.88 5.80
C ILE A 57 -3.35 -16.44 5.58
N ARG A 58 -4.02 -16.75 6.69
CA ARG A 58 -5.46 -17.08 6.70
C ARG A 58 -6.23 -15.91 7.27
N ILE A 59 -7.22 -15.47 6.50
CA ILE A 59 -8.23 -14.48 6.90
C ILE A 59 -9.63 -15.10 6.72
N PRO A 60 -10.72 -14.47 7.20
CA PRO A 60 -12.08 -15.06 7.10
C PRO A 60 -12.52 -15.42 5.68
N PHE A 61 -11.96 -14.75 4.67
CA PHE A 61 -12.26 -14.95 3.25
C PHE A 61 -11.41 -16.04 2.57
N GLY A 62 -10.47 -16.67 3.30
CA GLY A 62 -9.61 -17.72 2.80
C GLY A 62 -8.12 -17.44 2.98
N ASP A 63 -7.32 -18.07 2.13
CA ASP A 63 -5.87 -18.03 2.19
C ASP A 63 -5.33 -17.02 1.17
N PHE A 64 -4.47 -16.12 1.63
CA PHE A 64 -3.93 -15.02 0.82
C PHE A 64 -2.42 -14.87 1.05
N TRP A 65 -1.75 -14.27 0.08
CA TRP A 65 -0.35 -13.86 0.20
C TRP A 65 -0.29 -12.39 0.64
N CYS A 66 0.26 -12.11 1.81
CA CYS A 66 0.40 -10.73 2.29
C CYS A 66 1.71 -10.12 1.79
N PHE A 67 1.68 -8.89 1.28
CA PHE A 67 2.87 -8.26 0.70
C PHE A 67 3.05 -6.77 1.02
N GLY A 68 2.13 -6.22 1.83
CA GLY A 68 2.26 -4.85 2.29
C GLY A 68 1.44 -4.61 3.54
N LYS A 69 1.94 -3.71 4.39
CA LYS A 69 1.16 -3.12 5.49
C LYS A 69 0.91 -1.66 5.17
N ILE A 70 -0.30 -1.19 5.46
CA ILE A 70 -0.71 0.21 5.28
C ILE A 70 -0.72 0.89 6.64
N GLY A 71 0.17 1.86 6.83
CA GLY A 71 0.22 2.64 8.06
C GLY A 71 0.59 1.85 9.31
N PHE A 72 0.20 2.38 10.46
CA PHE A 72 0.27 1.69 11.76
C PHE A 72 -1.01 0.92 12.10
N GLU A 73 -2.04 1.03 11.26
CA GLU A 73 -3.31 0.34 11.42
C GLU A 73 -3.18 -1.14 11.02
N ARG A 74 -4.17 -1.95 11.38
CA ARG A 74 -4.21 -3.38 11.01
C ARG A 74 -4.71 -3.57 9.58
N GLN A 75 -4.15 -2.79 8.64
CA GLN A 75 -4.50 -2.82 7.24
C GLN A 75 -3.35 -3.37 6.41
N TYR A 76 -3.68 -4.23 5.45
CA TYR A 76 -2.70 -4.99 4.69
C TYR A 76 -3.09 -5.09 3.22
N PHE A 77 -2.09 -5.14 2.34
CA PHE A 77 -2.28 -5.58 0.97
C PHE A 77 -2.07 -7.09 0.90
N VAL A 78 -3.06 -7.77 0.32
CA VAL A 78 -3.12 -9.21 0.21
C VAL A 78 -3.44 -9.61 -1.23
N MET A 79 -2.92 -10.75 -1.66
CA MET A 79 -3.10 -11.28 -3.00
C MET A 79 -3.76 -12.65 -2.92
N ASP A 80 -4.82 -12.88 -3.69
CA ASP A 80 -5.48 -14.18 -3.75
C ASP A 80 -4.69 -15.18 -4.64
N ASN A 81 -5.22 -16.39 -4.76
CA ASN A 81 -4.60 -17.43 -5.61
C ASN A 81 -4.75 -17.17 -7.11
N GLU A 82 -5.61 -16.24 -7.53
CA GLU A 82 -5.76 -15.80 -8.93
C GLU A 82 -4.81 -14.63 -9.26
N GLY A 83 -4.11 -14.08 -8.26
CA GLY A 83 -3.20 -12.96 -8.41
C GLY A 83 -3.86 -11.58 -8.24
N LYS A 84 -5.15 -11.53 -7.89
CA LYS A 84 -5.87 -10.27 -7.64
C LYS A 84 -5.47 -9.71 -6.29
N ILE A 85 -5.43 -8.39 -6.22
CA ILE A 85 -4.94 -7.62 -5.08
C ILE A 85 -6.11 -6.99 -4.34
N PHE A 86 -6.07 -7.10 -3.02
CA PHE A 86 -7.05 -6.52 -2.12
C PHE A 86 -6.37 -5.78 -0.98
N LYS A 87 -7.05 -4.75 -0.47
CA LYS A 87 -6.80 -4.17 0.83
C LYS A 87 -7.66 -4.94 1.82
N TYR A 88 -7.04 -5.48 2.87
CA TYR A 88 -7.75 -6.11 3.97
C TYR A 88 -7.59 -5.30 5.26
N ASP A 89 -8.71 -4.96 5.90
CA ASP A 89 -8.76 -4.28 7.19
C ASP A 89 -9.17 -5.26 8.30
N PHE A 90 -8.29 -5.47 9.27
CA PHE A 90 -8.53 -6.36 10.42
C PHE A 90 -9.23 -5.65 11.61
N TYR A 91 -9.55 -4.36 11.51
CA TYR A 91 -10.10 -3.60 12.64
C TYR A 91 -11.61 -3.77 12.82
N TYR A 92 -12.33 -4.00 11.73
CA TYR A 92 -13.79 -4.12 11.73
C TYR A 92 -14.21 -5.59 11.56
N GLU A 93 -15.26 -6.03 12.24
CA GLU A 93 -15.92 -7.32 11.97
C GLU A 93 -17.14 -7.08 11.06
N SER A 94 -16.97 -6.39 9.93
CA SER A 94 -18.06 -6.04 9.01
C SER A 94 -17.77 -6.44 7.56
N GLU A 95 -18.83 -6.41 6.73
CA GLU A 95 -18.83 -6.94 5.35
C GLU A 95 -17.88 -6.21 4.37
N SER A 96 -17.31 -5.05 4.74
CA SER A 96 -16.48 -4.21 3.86
C SER A 96 -14.97 -4.35 4.05
N ASN A 97 -14.53 -5.37 4.78
CA ASN A 97 -13.12 -5.49 5.17
C ASN A 97 -12.16 -5.83 4.04
N LEU A 98 -12.65 -6.41 2.93
CA LEU A 98 -11.83 -6.80 1.79
C LEU A 98 -12.21 -5.97 0.57
N VAL A 99 -11.35 -5.01 0.23
CA VAL A 99 -11.59 -4.04 -0.85
C VAL A 99 -10.71 -4.39 -2.04
N PHE A 100 -11.30 -4.49 -3.23
CA PHE A 100 -10.54 -4.72 -4.46
C PHE A 100 -9.61 -3.54 -4.76
N VAL A 101 -8.37 -3.85 -5.13
CA VAL A 101 -7.33 -2.87 -5.44
C VAL A 101 -6.95 -2.99 -6.92
N ASN A 102 -6.55 -4.18 -7.36
CA ASN A 102 -6.04 -4.39 -8.71
C ASN A 102 -6.20 -5.85 -9.17
N SER A 103 -6.25 -6.06 -10.48
CA SER A 103 -6.33 -7.39 -11.08
C SER A 103 -5.02 -8.18 -11.02
N SER A 104 -3.89 -7.50 -10.78
CA SER A 104 -2.57 -8.12 -10.65
C SER A 104 -1.60 -7.26 -9.86
N LEU A 105 -0.50 -7.87 -9.43
CA LEU A 105 0.59 -7.17 -8.75
C LEU A 105 1.29 -6.14 -9.65
N THR A 106 1.46 -6.44 -10.95
CA THR A 106 1.99 -5.47 -11.93
C THR A 106 1.05 -4.27 -12.11
N ALA A 107 -0.27 -4.50 -12.16
CA ALA A 107 -1.25 -3.41 -12.19
C ALA A 107 -1.17 -2.54 -10.93
N PHE A 108 -1.02 -3.19 -9.78
CA PHE A 108 -0.83 -2.50 -8.52
C PHE A 108 0.38 -1.57 -8.53
N PHE A 109 1.56 -2.05 -8.94
CA PHE A 109 2.76 -1.20 -8.96
C PHE A 109 2.66 -0.03 -9.93
N ARG A 110 2.11 -0.27 -11.13
CA ARG A 110 1.94 0.79 -12.12
C ARG A 110 0.99 1.88 -11.62
N ASN A 111 -0.15 1.48 -11.06
CA ASN A 111 -1.14 2.41 -10.55
C ASN A 111 -0.61 3.18 -9.33
N TYR A 112 0.07 2.48 -8.42
CA TYR A 112 0.70 3.09 -7.24
C TYR A 112 1.76 4.12 -7.62
N CYS A 113 2.67 3.78 -8.54
CA CYS A 113 3.66 4.74 -9.06
C CYS A 113 3.01 5.98 -9.67
N ARG A 114 1.94 5.79 -10.48
CA ARG A 114 1.23 6.90 -11.12
C ARG A 114 0.55 7.80 -10.09
N TYR A 115 -0.13 7.20 -9.12
CA TYR A 115 -0.78 7.91 -8.03
C TYR A 115 0.23 8.72 -7.20
N MET A 116 1.36 8.10 -6.84
CA MET A 116 2.43 8.76 -6.11
C MET A 116 3.05 9.94 -6.86
N ALA A 117 3.24 9.80 -8.17
CA ALA A 117 3.69 10.91 -9.00
C ALA A 117 2.71 12.08 -8.93
N GLY A 118 1.40 11.83 -8.97
CA GLY A 118 0.35 12.84 -8.79
C GLY A 118 0.42 13.54 -7.43
N ILE A 119 0.60 12.78 -6.34
CA ILE A 119 0.80 13.34 -5.00
C ILE A 119 2.03 14.25 -4.95
N PHE A 120 3.17 13.81 -5.51
CA PHE A 120 4.38 14.63 -5.51
C PHE A 120 4.25 15.89 -6.35
N MET A 121 3.54 15.82 -7.48
CA MET A 121 3.19 16.99 -8.26
C MET A 121 2.36 17.96 -7.42
N TYR A 122 1.28 17.51 -6.78
CA TYR A 122 0.49 18.37 -5.88
C TYR A 122 1.34 19.02 -4.78
N LYS A 123 2.21 18.24 -4.10
CA LYS A 123 3.07 18.75 -3.01
C LYS A 123 4.12 19.75 -3.50
N ALA A 124 4.54 19.69 -4.75
CA ALA A 124 5.46 20.66 -5.35
C ALA A 124 4.80 22.04 -5.57
N HIS A 125 3.48 22.14 -5.42
CA HIS A 125 2.69 23.35 -5.62
C HIS A 125 1.97 23.79 -4.31
N PRO A 126 2.72 24.10 -3.21
CA PRO A 126 2.16 24.29 -1.87
C PRO A 126 1.33 25.58 -1.68
N THR A 127 1.43 26.53 -2.60
CA THR A 127 0.77 27.83 -2.54
C THR A 127 -0.08 28.13 -3.77
N ASP A 128 -0.10 27.23 -4.76
CA ASP A 128 -0.77 27.51 -6.03
C ASP A 128 -2.26 27.21 -5.92
N ALA A 129 -3.04 28.29 -5.96
CA ALA A 129 -4.44 28.24 -6.37
C ALA A 129 -4.63 27.72 -7.82
N ASP A 130 -3.53 27.55 -8.56
CA ASP A 130 -3.50 27.22 -9.98
C ASP A 130 -3.09 25.76 -10.28
N PHE A 131 -2.75 24.92 -9.28
CA PHE A 131 -2.53 23.50 -9.57
C PHE A 131 -3.88 22.86 -9.92
N PRO A 132 -4.06 22.35 -11.15
CA PRO A 132 -5.34 21.82 -11.59
C PRO A 132 -5.51 20.40 -11.02
N LEU A 133 -5.81 20.31 -9.72
CA LEU A 133 -5.92 19.07 -8.96
C LEU A 133 -6.92 18.11 -9.59
N GLU A 134 -8.10 18.61 -9.95
CA GLU A 134 -9.13 17.86 -10.67
C GLU A 134 -8.57 17.27 -11.97
N ALA A 135 -7.81 18.05 -12.75
CA ALA A 135 -7.21 17.56 -14.00
C ALA A 135 -6.11 16.52 -13.74
N GLU A 136 -5.36 16.60 -12.64
CA GLU A 136 -4.39 15.56 -12.29
C GLU A 136 -5.09 14.27 -11.83
N VAL A 137 -6.13 14.37 -10.99
CA VAL A 137 -6.95 13.23 -10.58
C VAL A 137 -7.58 12.56 -11.82
N GLU A 138 -8.11 13.35 -12.76
CA GLU A 138 -8.64 12.84 -14.02
C GLU A 138 -7.56 12.13 -14.84
N ARG A 139 -6.35 12.68 -14.93
CA ARG A 139 -5.22 12.03 -15.62
C ARG A 139 -4.81 10.70 -14.96
N ILE A 140 -4.81 10.62 -13.63
CA ILE A 140 -4.51 9.37 -12.92
C ILE A 140 -5.63 8.36 -13.15
N THR A 141 -6.89 8.80 -13.06
CA THR A 141 -8.08 7.96 -13.28
C THR A 141 -8.06 7.32 -14.67
N HIS A 142 -7.81 8.12 -15.72
CA HIS A 142 -7.70 7.60 -17.09
C HIS A 142 -6.55 6.60 -17.22
N PHE A 143 -5.38 6.91 -16.65
CA PHE A 143 -4.24 5.99 -16.67
C PHE A 143 -4.57 4.63 -16.03
N ILE A 144 -5.25 4.65 -14.88
CA ILE A 144 -5.67 3.43 -14.19
C ILE A 144 -6.69 2.69 -15.04
N LYS A 145 -7.70 3.39 -15.58
CA LYS A 145 -8.78 2.81 -16.36
C LYS A 145 -8.30 2.13 -17.65
N ASP A 146 -7.32 2.73 -18.32
CA ASP A 146 -6.75 2.19 -19.57
C ASP A 146 -6.00 0.87 -19.34
N PHE A 147 -5.40 0.70 -18.15
CA PHE A 147 -4.59 -0.48 -17.83
C PHE A 147 -5.35 -1.55 -17.06
N ASP A 148 -6.13 -1.16 -16.05
CA ASP A 148 -6.86 -2.03 -15.14
C ASP A 148 -8.25 -1.42 -14.83
N PRO A 149 -9.20 -1.49 -15.77
CA PRO A 149 -10.48 -0.78 -15.65
C PRO A 149 -11.28 -1.18 -14.41
N ALA A 150 -11.17 -2.44 -13.97
CA ALA A 150 -11.82 -2.94 -12.76
C ALA A 150 -11.35 -2.18 -11.49
N ALA A 151 -10.15 -1.60 -11.50
CA ALA A 151 -9.55 -0.94 -10.36
C ALA A 151 -10.21 0.41 -10.02
N VAL A 152 -11.01 0.96 -10.94
CA VAL A 152 -11.77 2.23 -10.80
C VAL A 152 -13.20 2.09 -11.35
N GLU A 153 -13.72 0.86 -11.45
CA GLU A 153 -15.04 0.60 -12.06
C GLU A 153 -16.18 1.13 -11.19
N ASN A 154 -15.99 1.15 -9.87
CA ASN A 154 -16.98 1.64 -8.91
C ASN A 154 -16.31 2.38 -7.73
N GLU A 155 -17.13 3.07 -6.95
CA GLU A 155 -16.72 3.89 -5.80
C GLU A 155 -16.17 3.06 -4.63
N GLU A 156 -16.47 1.76 -4.57
CA GLU A 156 -16.06 0.87 -3.49
C GLU A 156 -14.61 0.36 -3.65
N THR A 157 -14.00 0.55 -4.83
CA THR A 157 -12.60 0.16 -5.08
C THR A 157 -11.60 1.04 -4.31
N TYR A 158 -10.42 0.48 -4.05
CA TYR A 158 -9.37 1.21 -3.35
C TYR A 158 -8.97 2.51 -4.07
N TRP A 159 -8.78 2.47 -5.40
CA TRP A 159 -8.32 3.64 -6.13
C TRP A 159 -9.37 4.72 -6.24
N SER A 160 -10.66 4.39 -6.40
CA SER A 160 -11.73 5.39 -6.35
C SER A 160 -11.70 6.16 -5.03
N ASN A 161 -11.52 5.47 -3.90
CA ASN A 161 -11.38 6.10 -2.58
C ASN A 161 -10.12 6.98 -2.47
N GLN A 162 -8.98 6.51 -2.99
CA GLN A 162 -7.73 7.28 -2.96
C GLN A 162 -7.80 8.54 -3.83
N LEU A 163 -8.38 8.42 -5.03
CA LEU A 163 -8.56 9.52 -5.96
C LEU A 163 -9.54 10.57 -5.42
N PHE A 164 -10.64 10.14 -4.79
CA PHE A 164 -11.55 11.02 -4.08
C PHE A 164 -10.86 11.79 -2.94
N THR A 165 -10.03 11.09 -2.15
CA THR A 165 -9.24 11.74 -1.07
C THR A 165 -8.25 12.78 -1.63
N LEU A 166 -7.65 12.50 -2.78
CA LEU A 166 -6.78 13.44 -3.48
C LEU A 166 -7.55 14.65 -4.00
N GLU A 167 -8.73 14.45 -4.61
CA GLU A 167 -9.62 15.49 -5.15
C GLU A 167 -10.18 16.42 -4.07
N ASP A 168 -10.63 15.88 -2.93
CA ASP A 168 -11.14 16.63 -1.78
C ASP A 168 -10.05 17.49 -1.08
N GLY A 169 -8.84 17.55 -1.64
CA GLY A 169 -7.74 18.34 -1.14
C GLY A 169 -7.11 17.75 0.12
N PHE A 170 -7.55 16.57 0.59
CA PHE A 170 -6.97 15.86 1.73
C PHE A 170 -5.61 15.23 1.43
N ALA A 171 -4.99 15.51 0.29
CA ALA A 171 -3.59 15.19 0.03
C ALA A 171 -2.61 15.77 1.08
N HIS A 172 -3.00 16.85 1.77
CA HIS A 172 -2.29 17.37 2.94
C HIS A 172 -2.51 16.58 4.24
N LEU A 173 -3.48 15.67 4.28
CA LEU A 173 -3.62 14.62 5.31
C LEU A 173 -2.86 13.35 4.90
N ILE A 174 -2.61 13.14 3.61
CA ILE A 174 -1.58 12.21 3.08
C ILE A 174 -0.15 12.74 3.40
N HIS A 175 0.03 13.48 4.51
CA HIS A 175 1.18 14.35 4.76
C HIS A 175 1.80 14.23 6.17
N ASN A 176 3.12 14.43 6.15
CA ASN A 176 4.02 14.85 7.24
C ASN A 176 4.65 13.79 8.15
N ALA A 177 5.46 12.89 7.58
CA ALA A 177 6.59 12.34 8.34
C ALA A 177 7.51 13.46 8.86
N VAL A 178 7.72 14.55 8.10
CA VAL A 178 8.68 15.61 8.46
C VAL A 178 8.22 16.46 9.67
N ASN A 179 6.94 16.84 9.74
CA ASN A 179 6.44 17.64 10.87
C ASN A 179 6.16 16.78 12.14
N ARG A 180 5.80 15.49 11.99
CA ARG A 180 5.64 14.58 13.14
C ARG A 180 6.98 14.11 13.73
N MET A 181 8.05 13.99 12.92
CA MET A 181 9.40 13.67 13.41
C MET A 181 9.97 14.73 14.37
N LEU A 182 9.53 15.98 14.27
CA LEU A 182 10.04 17.06 15.12
C LEU A 182 9.32 17.19 16.47
N LYS A 183 8.17 16.53 16.68
CA LYS A 183 7.30 16.81 17.84
C LYS A 183 6.60 15.61 18.50
N MET A 184 6.91 14.36 18.17
CA MET A 184 6.33 13.21 18.89
C MET A 184 7.36 12.40 19.68
N PRO A 185 6.97 11.88 20.87
CA PRO A 185 7.88 11.16 21.74
C PRO A 185 8.36 9.88 21.04
N LYS A 186 9.62 9.51 21.28
CA LYS A 186 10.14 8.20 20.89
C LYS A 186 9.24 7.12 21.51
N HIS A 187 8.36 6.50 20.73
CA HIS A 187 7.76 5.24 21.14
C HIS A 187 8.82 4.15 20.95
N THR A 188 9.29 3.65 22.08
CA THR A 188 10.27 2.58 22.26
C THR A 188 9.72 1.26 21.70
N TYR A 189 9.94 1.01 20.42
CA TYR A 189 10.02 -0.37 19.89
C TYR A 189 11.44 -0.94 19.99
N GLU A 190 12.36 -0.15 20.55
CA GLU A 190 13.68 -0.56 21.00
C GLU A 190 13.72 -0.34 22.53
N GLN A 191 14.24 -1.32 23.27
CA GLN A 191 14.27 -1.47 24.74
C GLN A 191 13.05 -2.30 25.24
N GLU A 192 13.21 -3.52 25.78
CA GLU A 192 14.35 -4.12 26.47
C GLU A 192 14.51 -5.60 26.10
N LYS A 193 15.74 -5.97 25.75
CA LYS A 193 16.28 -7.28 26.11
C LYS A 193 16.86 -7.11 27.51
N GLU A 194 16.29 -7.80 28.49
CA GLU A 194 17.03 -8.49 29.55
C GLU A 194 16.40 -9.86 29.77
#